data_AF-A0A2H0AFF1-F1
#
_entry.id   AF-A0A2H0AFF1-F1
#
_cell.length_a   1.000
_cell.length_b   1.000
_cell.length_c   1.000
_cell.angle_alpha   90.00
_cell.angle_beta   90.00
_cell.angle_gamma   90.00
#
_symmetry.space_group_name_H-M   'P 1'
#
loop_
_entity.id
_entity.type
_entity.pdbx_description
1 polymer ?
#
loop_
_entity_poly.entity_id
_entity_poly.type
_entity_poly.pdbx_seq_one_letter_code
_entity_poly.pdbx_strand_id
1 'polypeptide(L)'
;QIDLQDRQTIKQLVGRGLRARLRIQSFLTGQLYVDLDFFPGKAAKFFASDPELSEIPTIPSTTEEISSKLEGFPMEKFLHDLAAIGESVNKILASETTRELPLLLEKTLRHLQSLSAKIDAAGPPILQGMQANLDALNKTLTTVRTAASQIDGAAAQVKTAADKVGVLADPDSEMFRNVSQASRELASAAQAIHYLTEEESPTTQHLNAALQEVVRAARALRLLSETLEQQPEAILRSKLHEANQ
;
A
#
# COMPACT_ATOMS: atom_id res chain seq x y z
N GLN A 1 38.02 44.70 15.21
CA GLN A 1 38.93 43.58 14.87
C GLN A 1 38.88 42.64 16.06
N ILE A 2 38.40 41.41 15.90
CA ILE A 2 38.30 40.46 17.02
C ILE A 2 39.73 39.94 17.26
N ASP A 3 40.25 40.16 18.47
CA ASP A 3 41.55 39.63 18.84
C ASP A 3 41.40 38.17 19.27
N LEU A 4 41.92 37.26 18.45
CA LEU A 4 41.92 35.82 18.72
C LEU A 4 43.07 35.42 19.67
N GLN A 5 43.94 36.35 20.06
CA GLN A 5 44.96 36.11 21.09
C GLN A 5 44.38 36.29 22.50
N ASP A 6 43.26 37.00 22.64
CA ASP A 6 42.56 37.15 23.91
C ASP A 6 41.72 35.92 24.26
N ARG A 7 42.15 35.22 25.32
CA ARG A 7 41.53 34.01 25.86
C ARG A 7 40.10 34.26 26.36
N GLN A 8 39.82 35.43 26.93
CA GLN A 8 38.46 35.72 27.41
C GLN A 8 37.51 35.88 26.24
N THR A 9 37.96 36.57 25.19
CA THR A 9 37.22 36.70 23.93
C THR A 9 36.96 35.33 23.29
N ILE A 10 37.96 34.44 23.15
CA ILE A 10 37.72 33.10 22.58
C ILE A 10 36.73 32.29 23.43
N LYS A 11 36.86 32.27 24.76
CA LYS A 11 35.92 31.55 25.63
C LYS A 11 34.48 32.05 25.46
N GLN A 12 34.27 33.35 25.33
CA GLN A 12 32.95 33.93 25.08
C GLN A 12 32.40 33.53 23.70
N LEU A 13 33.24 33.53 22.67
CA LEU A 13 32.84 33.13 21.31
C LEU A 13 32.50 31.63 21.27
N VAL A 14 33.30 30.77 21.91
CA VAL A 14 33.03 29.33 22.05
C VAL A 14 31.75 29.07 22.83
N GLY A 15 31.50 29.82 23.91
CA GLY A 15 30.26 29.78 24.68
C GLY A 15 29.02 30.18 23.85
N ARG A 16 29.20 31.08 22.88
CA ARG A 16 28.18 31.46 21.89
C ARG A 16 28.04 30.47 20.73
N GLY A 17 28.86 29.43 20.70
CA GLY A 17 28.78 28.37 19.69
C GLY A 17 29.88 28.37 18.65
N LEU A 18 30.96 29.15 18.78
CA LEU A 18 32.09 29.10 17.84
C LEU A 18 32.67 27.68 17.80
N ARG A 19 32.73 27.08 16.61
CA ARG A 19 33.39 25.78 16.36
C ARG A 19 34.27 25.86 15.13
N ALA A 20 35.29 25.02 15.12
CA ALA A 20 36.11 24.76 13.96
C ALA A 20 35.61 23.53 13.21
N ARG A 21 35.63 23.57 11.87
CA ARG A 21 35.49 22.35 11.06
C ARG A 21 36.52 22.37 9.92
N LEU A 22 36.90 21.20 9.45
CA LEU A 22 37.67 21.08 8.21
C LEU A 22 36.73 21.15 7.00
N ARG A 23 37.11 21.95 6.00
CA ARG A 23 36.43 22.02 4.70
C ARG A 23 37.42 21.87 3.57
N ILE A 24 36.97 21.24 2.49
CA ILE A 24 37.76 21.10 1.27
C ILE A 24 37.76 22.46 0.55
N GLN A 25 38.96 23.00 0.33
CA GLN A 25 39.18 24.18 -0.50
C GLN A 25 39.17 23.81 -1.99
N SER A 26 39.77 22.67 -2.31
CA SER A 26 39.89 22.17 -3.68
C SER A 26 39.81 20.66 -3.72
N PHE A 27 38.81 20.14 -4.43
CA PHE A 27 38.67 18.70 -4.66
C PHE A 27 39.77 18.14 -5.58
N LEU A 28 40.33 18.97 -6.46
CA LEU A 28 41.36 18.54 -7.42
C LEU A 28 42.73 18.31 -6.76
N THR A 29 43.05 19.10 -5.73
CA THR A 29 44.34 19.04 -5.03
C THR A 29 44.23 18.43 -3.62
N GLY A 30 43.01 18.20 -3.12
CA GLY A 30 42.76 17.69 -1.77
C GLY A 30 43.08 18.70 -0.66
N GLN A 31 43.25 19.99 -0.98
CA GLN A 31 43.59 21.01 0.01
C GLN A 31 42.41 21.25 0.96
N LEU A 32 42.71 21.31 2.26
CA LEU A 32 41.76 21.56 3.34
C LEU A 32 42.04 22.93 3.98
N TYR A 33 40.99 23.58 4.47
CA TYR A 33 41.09 24.77 5.31
C TYR A 33 40.24 24.60 6.58
N VAL A 34 40.61 25.34 7.62
CA VAL A 34 39.85 25.40 8.88
C VAL A 34 38.81 26.51 8.76
N ASP A 35 37.55 26.12 8.78
CA ASP A 35 36.41 27.02 8.78
C ASP A 35 35.97 27.27 10.23
N LEU A 36 35.77 28.53 10.60
CA LEU A 36 35.38 28.95 11.95
C LEU A 36 34.03 29.64 11.87
N ASP A 37 33.01 29.00 12.45
CA ASP A 37 31.63 29.50 12.36
C ASP A 37 30.82 29.13 13.63
N PHE A 38 29.64 29.73 13.82
CA PHE A 38 28.83 29.59 15.01
C PHE A 38 27.77 28.48 14.87
N PHE A 39 27.87 27.46 15.72
CA PHE A 39 26.94 26.33 15.81
C PHE A 39 26.38 26.21 17.24
N PRO A 40 25.39 27.04 17.62
CA PRO A 40 24.86 27.09 18.99
C PRO A 40 24.23 25.75 19.46
N GLY A 41 23.77 24.91 18.53
CA GLY A 41 23.18 23.60 18.84
C GLY A 41 24.16 22.41 18.90
N LYS A 42 25.46 22.62 18.65
CA LYS A 42 26.46 21.54 18.65
C LYS A 42 27.31 21.61 19.92
N ALA A 43 27.31 20.52 20.69
CA ALA A 43 28.06 20.40 21.93
C ALA A 43 29.56 20.68 21.72
N ALA A 44 30.16 21.51 22.57
CA ALA A 44 31.61 21.72 22.59
C ALA A 44 32.26 20.49 23.23
N LYS A 45 33.08 19.77 22.45
CA LYS A 45 33.99 18.76 22.98
C LYS A 45 35.39 19.37 23.05
N PHE A 46 35.95 19.40 24.25
CA PHE A 46 37.30 19.91 24.51
C PHE A 46 38.23 18.71 24.69
N PHE A 47 39.40 18.77 24.06
CA PHE A 47 40.42 17.73 24.14
C PHE A 47 41.68 18.19 24.88
N ALA A 48 41.84 19.50 25.11
CA ALA A 48 42.98 20.03 25.85
C ALA A 48 42.88 19.65 27.34
N SER A 49 43.92 18.98 27.85
CA SER A 49 44.08 18.67 29.28
C SER A 49 44.68 19.82 30.08
N ASP A 50 45.36 20.75 29.40
CA ASP A 50 45.98 21.93 30.01
C ASP A 50 44.97 23.09 30.11
N PRO A 51 44.62 23.56 31.33
CA PRO A 51 43.72 24.68 31.49
C PRO A 51 44.25 25.98 30.87
N GLU A 52 45.54 26.14 30.65
CA GLU A 52 46.16 27.40 30.21
C GLU A 52 46.03 27.66 28.70
N LEU A 53 45.79 26.62 27.89
CA LEU A 53 45.67 26.74 26.44
C LEU A 53 44.26 27.19 26.01
N SER A 54 44.20 28.06 25.01
CA SER A 54 42.93 28.46 24.36
C SER A 54 42.58 27.46 23.26
N GLU A 55 41.49 26.71 23.44
CA GLU A 55 41.02 25.71 22.48
C GLU A 55 39.73 26.17 21.80
N ILE A 56 39.67 25.97 20.47
CA ILE A 56 38.43 26.10 19.70
C ILE A 56 37.88 24.69 19.45
N PRO A 57 36.70 24.34 19.98
CA PRO A 57 36.14 23.00 19.81
C PRO A 57 35.86 22.69 18.34
N THR A 58 36.15 21.45 17.94
CA THR A 58 35.91 20.99 16.57
C THR A 58 34.56 20.28 16.42
N ILE A 59 34.00 20.36 15.22
CA ILE A 59 32.89 19.51 14.78
C ILE A 59 33.33 18.67 13.57
N PRO A 60 32.73 17.49 13.37
CA PRO A 60 33.05 16.65 12.21
C PRO A 60 32.89 17.43 10.91
N SER A 61 33.76 17.14 9.94
CA SER A 61 33.57 17.63 8.58
C SER A 61 32.29 17.04 7.96
N THR A 62 31.74 17.72 6.95
CA THR A 62 30.53 17.23 6.25
C THR A 62 30.77 15.84 5.64
N THR A 63 31.98 15.58 5.14
CA THR A 63 32.38 14.29 4.57
C THR A 63 32.46 13.18 5.61
N GLU A 64 33.02 13.46 6.79
CA GLU A 64 33.04 12.48 7.90
C GLU A 64 31.64 12.20 8.44
N GLU A 65 30.77 13.21 8.52
CA GLU A 65 29.38 13.03 8.94
C GLU A 65 28.60 12.14 7.96
N ILE A 66 28.83 12.28 6.65
CA ILE A 66 28.24 11.42 5.62
C ILE A 66 28.82 10.00 5.69
N SER A 67 30.16 9.84 5.78
CA SER A 67 30.80 8.52 5.89
C SER A 67 30.29 7.76 7.10
N SER A 68 30.24 8.40 8.27
CA SER A 68 29.76 7.77 9.50
C SER A 68 28.28 7.38 9.43
N LYS A 69 27.43 8.20 8.79
CA LYS A 69 26.02 7.85 8.56
C LYS A 69 25.85 6.72 7.56
N LEU A 70 26.71 6.65 6.54
CA LEU A 70 26.70 5.58 5.54
C LEU A 70 27.24 4.26 6.10
N GLU A 71 28.29 4.30 6.92
CA GLU A 71 28.81 3.14 7.65
C GLU A 71 27.79 2.58 8.65
N GLY A 72 27.00 3.47 9.28
CA GLY A 72 25.90 3.08 10.16
C GLY A 72 24.63 2.63 9.44
N PHE A 73 24.57 2.73 8.10
CA PHE A 73 23.39 2.33 7.34
C PHE A 73 23.35 0.81 7.19
N PRO A 74 22.31 0.12 7.71
CA PRO A 74 22.24 -1.34 7.68
C PRO A 74 21.85 -1.82 6.29
N MET A 75 22.81 -1.84 5.36
CA MET A 75 22.63 -2.18 3.96
C MET A 75 22.03 -3.58 3.81
N GLU A 76 22.47 -4.55 4.60
CA GLU A 76 21.97 -5.92 4.59
C GLU A 76 20.48 -5.97 4.95
N LYS A 77 20.06 -5.21 5.96
CA LYS A 77 18.65 -5.13 6.35
C LYS A 77 17.82 -4.46 5.26
N PHE A 78 18.34 -3.39 4.67
CA PHE A 78 17.67 -2.70 3.57
C PHE A 78 17.44 -3.64 2.37
N LEU A 79 18.48 -4.38 1.95
CA LEU A 79 18.40 -5.34 0.85
C LEU A 79 17.46 -6.50 1.19
N HIS A 80 17.44 -6.95 2.44
CA HIS A 80 16.50 -7.96 2.93
C HIS A 80 15.05 -7.47 2.88
N ASP A 81 14.78 -6.25 3.36
CA ASP A 81 13.46 -5.62 3.33
C ASP A 81 13.00 -5.46 1.86
N LEU A 82 13.89 -5.07 0.94
CA LEU A 82 13.59 -4.96 -0.49
C LEU A 82 13.27 -6.32 -1.14
N ALA A 83 14.05 -7.36 -0.81
CA ALA A 83 13.78 -8.72 -1.28
C ALA A 83 12.43 -9.24 -0.77
N ALA A 84 12.09 -8.96 0.50
CA ALA A 84 10.82 -9.34 1.09
C ALA A 84 9.61 -8.64 0.41
N ILE A 85 9.78 -7.39 -0.02
CA ILE A 85 8.76 -6.68 -0.82
C ILE A 85 8.59 -7.39 -2.17
N GLY A 86 9.69 -7.71 -2.87
CA GLY A 86 9.65 -8.44 -4.13
C GLY A 86 8.97 -9.80 -4.00
N GLU A 87 9.26 -10.54 -2.93
CA GLU A 87 8.61 -11.83 -2.64
C GLU A 87 7.12 -11.65 -2.32
N SER A 88 6.74 -10.59 -1.62
CA SER A 88 5.34 -10.28 -1.31
C SER A 88 4.55 -9.92 -2.57
N VAL A 89 5.11 -9.09 -3.45
CA VAL A 89 4.50 -8.76 -4.76
C VAL A 89 4.39 -10.02 -5.62
N ASN A 90 5.44 -10.84 -5.68
CA ASN A 90 5.40 -12.10 -6.42
C ASN A 90 4.37 -13.08 -5.83
N LYS A 91 4.24 -13.17 -4.50
CA LYS A 91 3.18 -13.97 -3.85
C LYS A 91 1.78 -13.48 -4.18
N ILE A 92 1.56 -12.18 -4.27
CA ILE A 92 0.25 -11.61 -4.66
C ILE A 92 -0.07 -11.94 -6.13
N LEU A 93 0.90 -11.75 -7.02
CA LEU A 93 0.76 -12.00 -8.47
C LEU A 93 0.68 -13.50 -8.80
N ALA A 94 1.39 -14.34 -8.05
CA ALA A 94 1.41 -15.80 -8.20
C ALA A 94 0.37 -16.49 -7.31
N SER A 95 -0.37 -15.74 -6.48
CA SER A 95 -1.43 -16.34 -5.66
C SER A 95 -2.45 -17.02 -6.57
N GLU A 96 -2.86 -18.23 -6.20
CA GLU A 96 -3.97 -18.93 -6.86
C GLU A 96 -5.18 -18.02 -6.93
N THR A 97 -5.41 -17.20 -5.91
CA THR A 97 -6.50 -16.23 -5.84
C THR A 97 -6.47 -15.16 -6.95
N THR A 98 -5.32 -14.58 -7.29
CA THR A 98 -5.19 -13.58 -8.38
C THR A 98 -5.32 -14.24 -9.76
N ARG A 99 -4.83 -15.48 -9.92
CA ARG A 99 -5.01 -16.27 -11.16
C ARG A 99 -6.43 -16.79 -11.35
N GLU A 100 -7.12 -17.09 -10.27
CA GLU A 100 -8.49 -17.59 -10.30
C GLU A 100 -9.52 -16.47 -10.45
N LEU A 101 -9.18 -15.22 -10.13
CA LEU A 101 -10.12 -14.10 -10.18
C LEU A 101 -10.85 -13.96 -11.53
N PRO A 102 -10.17 -14.03 -12.71
CA PRO A 102 -10.85 -13.99 -14.00
C PRO A 102 -11.76 -15.21 -14.24
N LEU A 103 -11.31 -16.40 -13.82
CA LEU A 103 -12.06 -17.66 -13.93
C LEU A 103 -13.31 -17.67 -13.03
N LEU A 104 -13.20 -17.09 -11.83
CA LEU A 104 -14.30 -16.94 -10.88
C LEU A 104 -15.33 -15.94 -11.41
N LEU A 105 -14.86 -14.82 -11.98
CA LEU A 105 -15.73 -13.82 -12.61
C LEU A 105 -16.48 -14.41 -13.81
N GLU A 106 -15.79 -15.17 -14.67
CA GLU A 106 -16.40 -15.86 -15.81
C GLU A 106 -17.44 -16.91 -15.36
N LYS A 107 -17.14 -17.68 -14.31
CA LYS A 107 -18.09 -18.65 -13.72
C LYS A 107 -19.32 -17.93 -13.15
N THR A 108 -19.14 -16.84 -12.41
CA THR A 108 -20.25 -16.05 -11.85
C THR A 108 -21.12 -15.45 -12.95
N LEU A 109 -20.53 -14.89 -14.00
CA LEU A 109 -21.28 -14.35 -15.15
C LEU A 109 -22.09 -15.44 -15.87
N ARG A 110 -21.49 -16.60 -16.14
CA ARG A 110 -22.21 -17.74 -16.73
C ARG A 110 -23.33 -18.25 -15.84
N HIS A 111 -23.14 -18.28 -14.53
CA HIS A 111 -24.18 -18.70 -13.59
C HIS A 111 -25.33 -17.69 -13.50
N LEU A 112 -25.05 -16.38 -13.51
CA LEU A 112 -26.08 -15.34 -13.60
C LEU A 112 -26.88 -15.43 -14.91
N GLN A 113 -26.21 -15.65 -16.05
CA GLN A 113 -26.87 -15.90 -17.33
C GLN A 113 -27.75 -17.16 -17.29
N SER A 114 -27.26 -18.24 -16.68
CA SER A 114 -28.03 -19.48 -16.54
C SER A 114 -29.24 -19.31 -15.63
N LEU A 115 -29.14 -18.46 -14.60
CA LEU A 115 -30.25 -18.16 -13.70
C LEU A 115 -31.32 -17.35 -14.43
N SER A 116 -30.92 -16.35 -15.23
CA SER A 116 -31.84 -15.62 -16.11
C SER A 116 -32.59 -16.57 -17.05
N ALA A 117 -31.88 -17.48 -17.72
CA ALA A 117 -32.49 -18.44 -18.64
C ALA A 117 -33.39 -19.48 -17.94
N LYS A 118 -33.10 -19.83 -16.68
CA LYS A 118 -33.89 -20.79 -15.88
C LYS A 118 -35.08 -20.14 -15.18
N ILE A 119 -35.05 -18.83 -14.92
CA ILE A 119 -36.22 -18.07 -14.43
C ILE A 119 -37.29 -18.00 -15.53
N ASP A 120 -36.91 -17.92 -16.80
CA ASP A 120 -37.83 -17.99 -17.94
C ASP A 120 -38.44 -19.40 -18.14
N ALA A 121 -37.79 -20.45 -17.61
CA ALA A 121 -38.22 -21.84 -17.69
C ALA A 121 -38.65 -22.35 -16.29
N ALA A 122 -39.84 -21.95 -15.85
CA ALA A 122 -40.36 -22.17 -14.50
C ALA A 122 -40.16 -23.61 -13.94
N GLY A 123 -39.58 -23.71 -12.73
CA GLY A 123 -39.56 -24.92 -11.91
C GLY A 123 -38.75 -24.82 -10.60
N PRO A 124 -38.79 -25.84 -9.72
CA PRO A 124 -38.19 -25.83 -8.37
C PRO A 124 -36.65 -25.68 -8.20
N PRO A 125 -35.74 -25.84 -9.19
CA PRO A 125 -34.29 -25.73 -8.94
C PRO A 125 -33.76 -24.29 -8.78
N ILE A 126 -34.60 -23.31 -8.46
CA ILE A 126 -34.21 -21.91 -8.25
C ILE A 126 -33.50 -21.72 -6.89
N LEU A 127 -33.85 -22.49 -5.86
CA LEU A 127 -33.28 -22.31 -4.51
C LEU A 127 -31.80 -22.73 -4.40
N GLN A 128 -31.39 -23.79 -5.09
CA GLN A 128 -29.99 -24.25 -5.08
C GLN A 128 -29.06 -23.30 -5.85
N GLY A 129 -29.50 -22.78 -7.00
CA GLY A 129 -28.73 -21.80 -7.78
C GLY A 129 -28.53 -20.48 -7.01
N MET A 130 -29.52 -20.08 -6.22
CA MET A 130 -29.47 -18.86 -5.40
C MET A 130 -28.44 -18.97 -4.26
N GLN A 131 -28.38 -20.10 -3.55
CA GLN A 131 -27.38 -20.34 -2.50
C GLN A 131 -25.96 -20.39 -3.06
N ALA A 132 -25.75 -21.13 -4.16
CA ALA A 132 -24.45 -21.20 -4.82
C ALA A 132 -23.97 -19.82 -5.31
N ASN A 133 -24.89 -18.98 -5.79
CA ASN A 133 -24.57 -17.61 -6.21
C ASN A 133 -24.20 -16.72 -5.03
N LEU A 134 -24.93 -16.77 -3.91
CA LEU A 134 -24.60 -16.01 -2.70
C LEU A 134 -23.24 -16.40 -2.12
N ASP A 135 -22.91 -17.69 -2.15
CA ASP A 135 -21.60 -18.20 -1.72
C ASP A 135 -20.46 -17.72 -2.63
N ALA A 136 -20.67 -17.76 -3.96
CA ALA A 136 -19.68 -17.25 -4.92
C ALA A 136 -19.45 -15.74 -4.77
N LEU A 137 -20.53 -14.98 -4.51
CA LEU A 137 -20.50 -13.56 -4.23
C LEU A 137 -19.71 -13.24 -2.96
N ASN A 138 -20.02 -13.91 -1.86
CA ASN A 138 -19.31 -13.74 -0.58
C ASN A 138 -17.83 -14.07 -0.70
N LYS A 139 -17.48 -15.14 -1.43
CA LYS A 139 -16.08 -15.49 -1.71
C LYS A 139 -15.38 -14.39 -2.51
N THR A 140 -16.02 -13.87 -3.54
CA THR A 140 -15.46 -12.79 -4.38
C THR A 140 -15.23 -11.52 -3.57
N LEU A 141 -16.21 -11.11 -2.74
CA LEU A 141 -16.09 -9.94 -1.87
C LEU A 141 -14.94 -10.09 -0.85
N THR A 142 -14.79 -11.29 -0.28
CA THR A 142 -13.70 -11.60 0.66
C THR A 142 -12.34 -11.53 -0.02
N THR A 143 -12.24 -12.07 -1.24
CA THR A 143 -11.02 -12.00 -2.06
C THR A 143 -10.65 -10.56 -2.38
N VAL A 144 -11.59 -9.75 -2.84
CA VAL A 144 -11.35 -8.33 -3.17
C VAL A 144 -10.89 -7.57 -1.92
N ARG A 145 -11.53 -7.79 -0.76
CA ARG A 145 -11.12 -7.18 0.52
C ARG A 145 -9.71 -7.60 0.93
N THR A 146 -9.36 -8.87 0.75
CA THR A 146 -8.02 -9.37 1.07
C THR A 146 -6.96 -8.74 0.16
N ALA A 147 -7.20 -8.70 -1.15
CA ALA A 147 -6.32 -8.04 -2.11
C ALA A 147 -6.13 -6.55 -1.78
N ALA A 148 -7.22 -5.84 -1.43
CA ALA A 148 -7.16 -4.45 -0.99
C ALA A 148 -6.19 -4.27 0.19
N SER A 149 -6.35 -5.09 1.24
CA SER A 149 -5.50 -5.00 2.44
C SER A 149 -4.02 -5.28 2.16
N GLN A 150 -3.73 -6.17 1.22
CA GLN A 150 -2.35 -6.50 0.83
C GLN A 150 -1.69 -5.36 0.07
N ILE A 151 -2.44 -4.69 -0.81
CA ILE A 151 -1.97 -3.50 -1.52
C ILE A 151 -1.69 -2.36 -0.55
N ASP A 152 -2.57 -2.11 0.43
CA ASP A 152 -2.35 -1.08 1.45
C ASP A 152 -1.07 -1.34 2.24
N GLY A 153 -0.82 -2.61 2.62
CA GLY A 153 0.41 -3.01 3.31
C GLY A 153 1.66 -2.79 2.46
N ALA A 154 1.63 -3.18 1.18
CA ALA A 154 2.74 -2.97 0.25
C ALA A 154 3.00 -1.49 -0.01
N ALA A 155 1.95 -0.67 -0.15
CA ALA A 155 2.06 0.77 -0.30
C ALA A 155 2.73 1.44 0.91
N ALA A 156 2.40 1.02 2.13
CA ALA A 156 3.03 1.52 3.35
C ALA A 156 4.53 1.17 3.42
N GLN A 157 4.90 -0.04 3.01
CA GLN A 157 6.29 -0.49 2.95
C GLN A 157 7.10 0.29 1.90
N VAL A 158 6.56 0.46 0.69
CA VAL A 158 7.20 1.23 -0.37
C VAL A 158 7.35 2.70 -0.01
N LYS A 159 6.35 3.31 0.64
CA LYS A 159 6.46 4.67 1.19
C LYS A 159 7.60 4.78 2.20
N THR A 160 7.69 3.83 3.14
CA THR A 160 8.76 3.81 4.13
C THR A 160 10.14 3.65 3.48
N ALA A 161 10.25 2.83 2.43
CA ALA A 161 11.47 2.70 1.66
C ALA A 161 11.82 4.00 0.91
N ALA A 162 10.84 4.65 0.29
CA ALA A 162 11.00 5.93 -0.39
C ALA A 162 11.49 7.03 0.57
N ASP A 163 10.89 7.13 1.76
CA ASP A 163 11.27 8.11 2.78
C ASP A 163 12.72 7.88 3.26
N LYS A 164 13.14 6.62 3.42
CA LYS A 164 14.52 6.28 3.83
C LYS A 164 15.54 6.53 2.71
N VAL A 165 15.18 6.23 1.47
CA VAL A 165 16.04 6.45 0.30
C VAL A 165 16.17 7.94 -0.01
N GLY A 166 15.09 8.72 0.09
CA GLY A 166 15.10 10.17 -0.17
C GLY A 166 15.97 10.99 0.79
N VAL A 167 16.30 10.45 1.97
CA VAL A 167 17.18 11.11 2.96
C VAL A 167 18.67 10.83 2.69
N LEU A 168 19.00 9.78 1.94
CA LEU A 168 20.37 9.27 1.82
C LEU A 168 20.86 9.09 0.38
N ALA A 169 19.99 9.15 -0.63
CA ALA A 169 20.32 8.84 -2.02
C ALA A 169 20.16 10.04 -2.96
N ASP A 170 21.00 10.04 -4.00
CA ASP A 170 20.89 10.95 -5.14
C ASP A 170 19.56 10.71 -5.89
N PRO A 171 18.81 11.78 -6.27
CA PRO A 171 17.60 11.66 -7.10
C PRO A 171 17.79 10.85 -8.39
N ASP A 172 19.00 10.78 -8.93
CA ASP A 172 19.31 10.02 -10.15
C ASP A 172 19.70 8.54 -9.91
N SER A 173 19.66 8.07 -8.67
CA SER A 173 19.97 6.68 -8.33
C SER A 173 18.95 5.69 -8.91
N GLU A 174 19.44 4.55 -9.43
CA GLU A 174 18.61 3.41 -9.87
C GLU A 174 17.61 2.97 -8.80
N MET A 175 18.02 3.04 -7.54
CA MET A 175 17.22 2.70 -6.38
C MET A 175 16.03 3.62 -6.20
N PHE A 176 16.23 4.95 -6.33
CA PHE A 176 15.14 5.91 -6.29
C PHE A 176 14.17 5.72 -7.45
N ARG A 177 14.68 5.44 -8.66
CA ARG A 177 13.84 5.11 -9.84
C ARG A 177 12.96 3.88 -9.60
N ASN A 178 13.55 2.79 -9.10
CA ASN A 178 12.82 1.54 -8.83
C ASN A 178 11.75 1.70 -7.75
N VAL A 179 12.06 2.41 -6.67
CA VAL A 179 11.10 2.68 -5.58
C VAL A 179 9.96 3.60 -6.07
N SER A 180 10.29 4.63 -6.85
CA SER A 180 9.29 5.53 -7.46
C SER A 180 8.38 4.78 -8.45
N GLN A 181 8.94 3.89 -9.26
CA GLN A 181 8.17 3.04 -10.16
C GLN A 181 7.23 2.10 -9.39
N ALA A 182 7.76 1.38 -8.40
CA ALA A 182 6.95 0.50 -7.56
C ALA A 182 5.81 1.26 -6.86
N SER A 183 6.07 2.49 -6.39
CA SER A 183 5.07 3.34 -5.78
C SER A 183 3.94 3.71 -6.75
N ARG A 184 4.27 4.03 -8.01
CA ARG A 184 3.26 4.33 -9.05
C ARG A 184 2.45 3.10 -9.43
N GLU A 185 3.08 1.95 -9.57
CA GLU A 185 2.40 0.68 -9.87
C GLU A 185 1.43 0.29 -8.75
N LEU A 186 1.86 0.42 -7.49
CA LEU A 186 1.01 0.20 -6.33
C LEU A 186 -0.16 1.18 -6.25
N ALA A 187 0.08 2.46 -6.51
CA ALA A 187 -0.98 3.47 -6.54
C ALA A 187 -2.03 3.15 -7.60
N SER A 188 -1.60 2.74 -8.80
CA SER A 188 -2.49 2.32 -9.88
C SER A 188 -3.31 1.07 -9.50
N ALA A 189 -2.67 0.07 -8.88
CA ALA A 189 -3.35 -1.13 -8.43
C ALA A 189 -4.37 -0.84 -7.31
N ALA A 190 -4.01 0.03 -6.35
CA ALA A 190 -4.91 0.48 -5.30
C ALA A 190 -6.14 1.18 -5.90
N GLN A 191 -5.92 2.04 -6.90
CA GLN A 191 -6.99 2.75 -7.59
C GLN A 191 -7.91 1.81 -8.38
N ALA A 192 -7.36 0.77 -9.02
CA ALA A 192 -8.15 -0.26 -9.70
C ALA A 192 -9.02 -1.07 -8.72
N ILE A 193 -8.50 -1.43 -7.55
CA ILE A 193 -9.31 -2.09 -6.50
C ILE A 193 -10.37 -1.12 -5.95
N HIS A 194 -10.00 0.14 -5.72
CA HIS A 194 -10.93 1.16 -5.23
C HIS A 194 -12.14 1.28 -6.16
N TYR A 195 -11.90 1.33 -7.48
CA TYR A 195 -12.94 1.37 -8.51
C TYR A 195 -13.85 0.13 -8.53
N LEU A 196 -13.38 -1.02 -8.04
CA LEU A 196 -14.21 -2.23 -7.89
C LEU A 196 -15.02 -2.25 -6.58
N THR A 197 -14.59 -1.49 -5.58
CA THR A 197 -15.22 -1.44 -4.24
C THR A 197 -16.10 -0.21 -4.00
N GLU A 198 -15.97 0.83 -4.82
CA GLU A 198 -16.81 2.03 -4.72
C GLU A 198 -18.29 1.73 -4.98
N GLU A 199 -19.16 2.35 -4.18
CA GLU A 199 -20.62 2.21 -4.29
C GLU A 199 -21.18 2.68 -5.64
N GLU A 200 -20.47 3.54 -6.37
CA GLU A 200 -20.87 4.02 -7.71
C GLU A 200 -20.23 3.26 -8.88
N SER A 201 -19.44 2.21 -8.60
CA SER A 201 -18.87 1.37 -9.65
C SER A 201 -19.97 0.73 -10.52
N PRO A 202 -19.83 0.71 -11.87
CA PRO A 202 -20.77 -0.01 -12.72
C PRO A 202 -20.96 -1.47 -12.28
N THR A 203 -19.89 -2.09 -11.79
CA THR A 203 -19.92 -3.47 -11.28
C THR A 203 -20.75 -3.61 -10.00
N THR A 204 -20.63 -2.67 -9.05
CA THR A 204 -21.43 -2.68 -7.81
C THR A 204 -22.89 -2.33 -8.08
N GLN A 205 -23.16 -1.44 -9.03
CA GLN A 205 -24.53 -1.17 -9.51
C GLN A 205 -25.18 -2.39 -10.14
N HIS A 206 -24.47 -3.10 -11.03
CA HIS A 206 -24.96 -4.36 -11.62
C HIS A 206 -25.17 -5.45 -10.57
N LEU A 207 -24.30 -5.51 -9.56
CA LEU A 207 -24.42 -6.45 -8.45
C LEU A 207 -25.65 -6.14 -7.58
N ASN A 208 -25.87 -4.87 -7.24
CA ASN A 208 -27.04 -4.41 -6.49
C ASN A 208 -28.34 -4.67 -7.26
N ALA A 209 -28.35 -4.42 -8.57
CA ALA A 209 -29.48 -4.74 -9.43
C ALA A 209 -29.77 -6.25 -9.43
N ALA A 210 -28.74 -7.09 -9.56
CA ALA A 210 -28.89 -8.54 -9.50
C ALA A 210 -29.42 -9.02 -8.14
N LEU A 211 -28.91 -8.46 -7.03
CA LEU A 211 -29.37 -8.78 -5.68
C LEU A 211 -30.84 -8.37 -5.47
N GLN A 212 -31.24 -7.20 -5.96
CA GLN A 212 -32.64 -6.78 -5.91
C GLN A 212 -33.55 -7.74 -6.70
N GLU A 213 -33.10 -8.20 -7.86
CA GLU A 213 -33.85 -9.12 -8.70
C GLU A 213 -34.00 -10.50 -8.03
N VAL A 214 -32.95 -10.98 -7.36
CA VAL A 214 -32.98 -12.18 -6.53
C VAL A 214 -33.99 -12.05 -5.38
N VAL A 215 -34.01 -10.91 -4.69
CA VAL A 215 -34.98 -10.64 -3.60
C VAL A 215 -36.42 -10.57 -4.13
N ARG A 216 -36.63 -10.03 -5.34
CA ARG A 216 -37.96 -10.01 -5.99
C ARG A 216 -38.41 -11.43 -6.36
N ALA A 217 -37.52 -12.22 -6.95
CA ALA A 217 -37.80 -13.62 -7.30
C ALA A 217 -38.14 -14.46 -6.06
N ALA A 218 -37.38 -14.31 -4.97
CA ALA A 218 -37.65 -14.99 -3.71
C ALA A 218 -39.04 -14.64 -3.13
N ARG A 219 -39.46 -13.37 -3.25
CA ARG A 219 -40.81 -12.93 -2.86
C ARG A 219 -41.91 -13.53 -3.73
N ALA A 220 -41.70 -13.57 -5.05
CA ALA A 220 -42.64 -14.16 -5.99
C ALA A 220 -42.83 -15.67 -5.72
N LEU A 221 -41.74 -16.39 -5.45
CA LEU A 221 -41.79 -17.80 -5.06
C LEU A 221 -42.52 -18.03 -3.74
N ARG A 222 -42.34 -17.15 -2.75
CA ARG A 222 -43.05 -17.25 -1.47
C ARG A 222 -44.56 -17.06 -1.64
N LEU A 223 -44.96 -16.04 -2.39
CA LEU A 223 -46.36 -15.78 -2.73
C LEU A 223 -47.00 -16.94 -3.51
N LEU A 224 -46.26 -17.53 -4.46
CA LEU A 224 -46.70 -18.71 -5.18
C LEU A 224 -46.88 -19.90 -4.23
N SER A 225 -45.94 -20.12 -3.32
CA SER A 225 -46.03 -21.19 -2.32
C SER A 225 -47.24 -21.01 -1.41
N GLU A 226 -47.48 -19.79 -0.90
CA GLU A 226 -48.68 -19.45 -0.11
C GLU A 226 -49.97 -19.64 -0.91
N THR A 227 -49.97 -19.30 -2.21
CA THR A 227 -51.14 -19.48 -3.09
C THR A 227 -51.42 -20.97 -3.35
N LEU A 228 -50.38 -21.78 -3.55
CA LEU A 228 -50.50 -23.22 -3.74
C LEU A 228 -50.93 -23.94 -2.45
N GLU A 229 -50.52 -23.43 -1.30
CA GLU A 229 -50.92 -23.93 0.01
C GLU A 229 -52.38 -23.57 0.34
N GLN A 230 -52.84 -22.38 -0.08
CA GLN A 230 -54.23 -21.94 0.09
C GLN A 230 -55.19 -22.50 -0.97
N GLN A 231 -54.72 -22.83 -2.17
CA GLN A 231 -55.53 -23.35 -3.28
C GLN A 231 -54.86 -24.56 -3.96
N PRO A 232 -54.86 -25.74 -3.30
CA PRO A 232 -54.27 -26.96 -3.86
C PRO A 232 -54.97 -27.45 -5.15
N GLU A 233 -56.23 -27.06 -5.35
CA GLU A 233 -57.07 -27.42 -6.51
C GLU A 233 -56.51 -26.85 -7.85
N ALA A 234 -55.73 -25.77 -7.80
CA ALA A 234 -55.25 -25.05 -8.98
C ALA A 234 -54.25 -25.86 -9.81
N ILE A 235 -53.41 -26.69 -9.15
CA ILE A 235 -52.47 -27.58 -9.83
C ILE A 235 -53.22 -28.72 -10.54
N LEU A 236 -54.26 -29.27 -9.91
CA LEU A 236 -55.07 -30.35 -10.46
C LEU A 236 -55.88 -29.91 -11.69
N ARG A 237 -56.42 -28.68 -11.69
CA ARG A 237 -57.14 -28.13 -12.86
C ARG A 237 -56.24 -27.83 -14.06
N SER A 238 -55.00 -27.35 -13.85
CA SER A 238 -54.09 -27.10 -14.97
C SER A 238 -53.68 -28.40 -15.70
N LYS A 239 -53.39 -29.46 -14.94
CA LYS A 239 -53.05 -30.78 -15.52
C LYS A 239 -54.21 -31.45 -16.26
N LEU A 240 -55.46 -31.18 -15.84
CA LEU A 240 -56.65 -31.67 -16.55
C LEU A 240 -56.96 -30.89 -17.84
N HIS A 241 -56.50 -29.64 -17.97
CA HIS A 241 -56.63 -28.84 -19.19
C HIS A 241 -55.59 -29.21 -20.26
N GLU A 242 -54.37 -29.61 -19.86
CA GLU A 242 -53.35 -30.13 -20.78
C GLU A 242 -53.67 -31.53 -21.31
N ALA A 243 -54.42 -32.36 -20.59
CA ALA A 243 -54.79 -33.72 -21.03
C ALA A 243 -55.98 -33.75 -22.02
N ASN A 244 -56.63 -32.61 -22.28
CA ASN A 244 -57.81 -32.48 -23.14
C ASN A 244 -57.57 -31.60 -24.38
N GLN A 245 -56.30 -31.28 -24.69
CA GLN A 245 -55.83 -30.74 -25.97
C GLN A 245 -54.94 -31.77 -26.66
#